data_AF-A0A1X1GER8-F1
#
_entry.id   AF-A0A1X1GER8-F1
#
_cell.length_a   1.000
_cell.length_b   1.000
_cell.length_c   1.000
_cell.angle_alpha   90.00
_cell.angle_beta   90.00
_cell.angle_gamma   90.00
#
_symmetry.space_group_name_H-M   'P 1'
#
loop_
_entity.id
_entity.type
_entity.pdbx_description
1 polymer ?
#
loop_
_entity_poly.entity_id
_entity_poly.type
_entity_poly.pdbx_seq_one_letter_code
_entity_poly.pdbx_strand_id
1 'polypeptide(L)'
;MICLFERCDQASFDLLRSLKTAGLDCPIVVVQDDGYLAPDVESPYSYFTGDLETPESRPLYFNLVPKPHLWEIRSSNVNGEILDMGKKRANIFYRQPTHERRVRAVEWLDSEGQVRVADIYNRKGRLFAQITYDKSQRPTHTRYFDQSNVVVIMENHLTDDIILTLEGKRHIFKSKQEFIIFYLQYRGYDTDRIIYNSLSTPFFVAYSLPPKNGCAEDVLFWQEPIGEELPGNMVAVMKLTNRNVRIAVQDKQVYEKIQNLVAPEEKSYFHNLGYIYAYQRLNNMNPEALILTNSDQLEQIEELVTKLPNVHFHIGAITEMSSYLMGLNRFANVSLYPNIRPARVAELFEKCDLYLDINISDEILNACRTAFENNMLILGFTNTCHSHRFTADSHIYPAENVSGMVEKIQSALAHSSEMKEALSKQKEAANQSDLGQYQTIL
;
A
#
# COMPACT_ATOMS: atom_id res chain seq x y z
N MET A 1 24.04 9.04 -0.64
CA MET A 1 22.60 9.32 -0.82
C MET A 1 21.79 8.21 -0.18
N ILE A 2 20.62 8.52 0.39
CA ILE A 2 19.68 7.53 0.96
C ILE A 2 18.23 7.87 0.62
N CYS A 3 17.36 6.86 0.63
CA CYS A 3 15.91 7.04 0.75
C CYS A 3 15.50 6.84 2.20
N LEU A 4 14.79 7.80 2.78
CA LEU A 4 14.30 7.76 4.16
C LEU A 4 12.78 7.95 4.19
N PHE A 5 12.03 6.87 4.37
CA PHE A 5 10.57 6.89 4.36
C PHE A 5 9.99 6.74 5.76
N GLU A 6 8.85 7.38 6.02
CA GLU A 6 8.19 7.27 7.33
C GLU A 6 7.61 5.85 7.52
N ARG A 7 6.91 5.34 6.50
CA ARG A 7 6.26 4.03 6.46
C ARG A 7 6.48 3.36 5.10
N CYS A 8 6.25 2.07 5.01
CA CYS A 8 6.23 1.33 3.75
C CYS A 8 4.79 0.88 3.43
N ASP A 9 3.98 1.83 2.95
CA ASP A 9 2.65 1.55 2.41
C ASP A 9 2.69 1.37 0.88
N GLN A 10 1.52 1.21 0.25
CA GLN A 10 1.43 1.00 -1.19
C GLN A 10 1.99 2.18 -2.00
N ALA A 11 1.78 3.42 -1.55
CA ALA A 11 2.32 4.61 -2.21
C ALA A 11 3.85 4.65 -2.12
N SER A 12 4.40 4.32 -0.95
CA SER A 12 5.85 4.20 -0.73
C SER A 12 6.47 3.10 -1.58
N PHE A 13 5.76 1.97 -1.75
CA PHE A 13 6.19 0.88 -2.63
C PHE A 13 6.18 1.29 -4.11
N ASP A 14 5.14 2.00 -4.56
CA ASP A 14 5.04 2.50 -5.94
C ASP A 14 6.14 3.52 -6.25
N LEU A 15 6.42 4.41 -5.29
CA LEU A 15 7.53 5.35 -5.36
C LEU A 15 8.86 4.59 -5.46
N LEU A 16 9.09 3.62 -4.58
CA LEU A 16 10.32 2.84 -4.59
C LEU A 16 10.55 2.12 -5.92
N ARG A 17 9.51 1.50 -6.47
CA ARG A 17 9.56 0.86 -7.80
C ARG A 17 9.90 1.86 -8.90
N SER A 18 9.34 3.07 -8.82
CA SER A 18 9.60 4.15 -9.78
C SER A 18 11.05 4.64 -9.69
N LEU A 19 11.55 4.88 -8.48
CA LEU A 19 12.95 5.28 -8.22
C LEU A 19 13.94 4.24 -8.75
N LYS A 20 13.70 2.96 -8.49
CA LYS A 20 14.53 1.87 -9.02
C LYS A 20 14.51 1.79 -10.54
N THR A 21 13.34 1.96 -11.14
CA THR A 21 13.18 2.01 -12.61
C THR A 21 13.93 3.21 -13.19
N ALA A 22 14.01 4.31 -12.43
CA ALA A 22 14.81 5.48 -12.76
C ALA A 22 16.33 5.29 -12.62
N GLY A 23 16.79 4.10 -12.20
CA GLY A 23 18.20 3.78 -12.01
C GLY A 23 18.77 4.25 -10.67
N LEU A 24 17.91 4.63 -9.71
CA LEU A 24 18.36 5.06 -8.40
C LEU A 24 18.68 3.84 -7.52
N ASP A 25 19.97 3.58 -7.32
CA ASP A 25 20.49 2.52 -6.46
C ASP A 25 21.07 3.14 -5.19
N CYS A 26 20.25 3.24 -4.14
CA CYS A 26 20.68 3.71 -2.83
C CYS A 26 19.99 2.96 -1.69
N PRO A 27 20.54 2.99 -0.47
CA PRO A 27 19.92 2.36 0.69
C PRO A 27 18.54 2.95 0.98
N ILE A 28 17.56 2.07 1.24
CA ILE A 28 16.20 2.46 1.61
C ILE A 28 15.98 2.16 3.08
N VAL A 29 15.75 3.22 3.84
CA VAL A 29 15.51 3.19 5.28
C VAL A 29 14.08 3.60 5.56
N VAL A 30 13.35 2.79 6.33
CA VAL A 30 12.01 3.08 6.81
C VAL A 30 12.04 3.32 8.32
N VAL A 31 11.42 4.41 8.76
CA VAL A 31 11.37 4.81 10.17
C VAL A 31 10.45 3.89 10.98
N GLN A 32 9.27 3.58 10.45
CA GLN A 32 8.30 2.70 11.10
C GLN A 32 8.31 1.29 10.49
N ASP A 33 8.74 0.32 11.28
CA ASP A 33 8.82 -1.08 10.89
C ASP A 33 7.65 -1.87 11.46
N ASP A 34 6.85 -2.49 10.58
CA ASP A 34 5.73 -3.35 10.95
C ASP A 34 6.10 -4.85 10.97
N GLY A 35 7.39 -5.17 10.79
CA GLY A 35 7.94 -6.52 10.70
C GLY A 35 7.86 -7.13 9.29
N TYR A 36 7.28 -6.45 8.30
CA TYR A 36 7.02 -7.01 6.97
C TYR A 36 7.63 -6.21 5.81
N LEU A 37 8.69 -5.47 6.11
CA LEU A 37 9.50 -4.78 5.09
C LEU A 37 10.06 -5.76 4.05
N ALA A 38 10.19 -5.29 2.81
CA ALA A 38 10.79 -6.08 1.74
C ALA A 38 12.29 -6.35 2.02
N PRO A 39 12.90 -7.41 1.47
CA PRO A 39 14.30 -7.78 1.78
C PRO A 39 15.34 -6.70 1.47
N ASP A 40 15.04 -5.84 0.51
CA ASP A 40 15.85 -4.72 0.05
C ASP A 40 15.56 -3.40 0.80
N VAL A 41 14.63 -3.43 1.76
CA VAL A 41 14.22 -2.30 2.57
C VAL A 41 14.61 -2.57 4.02
N GLU A 42 15.23 -1.58 4.64
CA GLU A 42 15.76 -1.70 5.98
C GLU A 42 15.08 -0.73 6.95
N SER A 43 15.10 -1.06 8.23
CA SER A 43 14.79 -0.15 9.33
C SER A 43 15.86 -0.23 10.42
N PRO A 44 16.02 0.78 11.27
CA PRO A 44 16.88 0.67 12.45
C PRO A 44 16.45 -0.49 13.38
N TYR A 45 15.16 -0.82 13.43
CA TYR A 45 14.64 -1.92 14.24
C TYR A 45 15.09 -3.27 13.70
N SER A 46 14.86 -3.52 12.41
CA SER A 46 15.31 -4.75 11.74
C SER A 46 16.84 -4.91 11.79
N TYR A 47 17.59 -3.81 11.70
CA TYR A 47 19.05 -3.83 11.83
C TYR A 47 19.49 -4.29 13.21
N PHE A 48 19.13 -3.56 14.27
CA PHE A 48 19.62 -3.86 15.62
C PHE A 48 19.01 -5.14 16.22
N THR A 49 17.91 -5.65 15.68
CA THR A 49 17.37 -6.97 16.03
C THR A 49 18.03 -8.12 15.26
N GLY A 50 18.95 -7.83 14.34
CA GLY A 50 19.67 -8.82 13.54
C GLY A 50 18.83 -9.47 12.43
N ASP A 51 17.71 -8.87 12.05
CA ASP A 51 16.81 -9.42 11.03
C ASP A 51 17.36 -9.32 9.61
N LEU A 52 18.33 -8.46 9.34
CA LEU A 52 18.82 -8.29 7.97
C LEU A 52 19.80 -9.38 7.56
N GLU A 53 20.59 -9.87 8.52
CA GLU A 53 21.62 -10.88 8.28
C GLU A 53 21.07 -12.30 8.34
N THR A 54 19.85 -12.48 8.86
CA THR A 54 19.22 -13.79 8.95
C THR A 54 18.64 -14.24 7.62
N PRO A 55 18.74 -15.55 7.27
CA PRO A 55 18.09 -16.09 6.09
C PRO A 55 16.58 -15.87 6.10
N GLU A 56 15.99 -15.88 4.92
CA GLU A 56 14.53 -15.87 4.76
C GLU A 56 13.88 -17.09 5.40
N SER A 57 12.71 -16.86 6.01
CA SER A 57 11.87 -17.90 6.63
C SER A 57 10.41 -17.66 6.25
N ARG A 58 9.51 -18.55 6.67
CA ARG A 58 8.09 -18.44 6.38
C ARG A 58 7.37 -17.59 7.43
N PRO A 59 6.49 -16.67 7.03
CA PRO A 59 5.58 -16.01 7.94
C PRO A 59 4.77 -17.03 8.76
N LEU A 60 4.47 -16.66 10.00
CA LEU A 60 3.71 -17.52 10.90
C LEU A 60 2.29 -17.71 10.38
N TYR A 61 1.88 -18.96 10.17
CA TYR A 61 0.51 -19.29 9.77
C TYR A 61 -0.41 -19.31 10.99
N PHE A 62 -1.69 -18.96 10.83
CA PHE A 62 -2.60 -18.70 11.96
C PHE A 62 -2.67 -19.83 13.01
N ASN A 63 -2.59 -21.09 12.60
CA ASN A 63 -2.69 -22.24 13.50
C ASN A 63 -1.37 -22.59 14.22
N LEU A 64 -0.28 -21.91 13.86
CA LEU A 64 1.05 -22.06 14.47
C LEU A 64 1.33 -21.01 15.55
N VAL A 65 0.39 -20.11 15.82
CA VAL A 65 0.53 -19.11 16.89
C VAL A 65 0.83 -19.80 18.22
N PRO A 66 1.96 -19.46 18.89
CA PRO A 66 2.28 -19.99 20.21
C PRO A 66 1.14 -19.70 21.19
N LYS A 67 0.67 -20.75 21.86
CA LYS A 67 -0.42 -20.68 22.83
C LYS A 67 -0.28 -21.74 23.92
N PRO A 68 -0.91 -21.54 25.09
CA PRO A 68 -0.99 -22.56 26.12
C PRO A 68 -1.57 -23.88 25.61
N HIS A 69 -1.20 -24.97 26.29
CA HIS A 69 -1.67 -26.31 25.96
C HIS A 69 -3.21 -26.38 26.00
N LEU A 70 -3.81 -27.14 25.07
CA LEU A 70 -5.26 -27.33 24.89
C LEU A 70 -6.09 -26.10 24.47
N TRP A 71 -5.49 -24.91 24.37
CA TRP A 71 -6.20 -23.74 23.83
C TRP A 71 -6.53 -23.94 22.35
N GLU A 72 -7.71 -23.52 21.95
CA GLU A 72 -8.26 -23.63 20.60
C GLU A 72 -7.93 -22.37 19.79
N ILE A 73 -7.66 -22.53 18.49
CA ILE A 73 -7.60 -21.41 17.55
C ILE A 73 -8.77 -21.53 16.58
N ARG A 74 -9.60 -20.49 16.49
CA ARG A 74 -10.62 -20.34 15.46
C ARG A 74 -10.20 -19.27 14.47
N SER A 75 -10.55 -19.44 13.19
CA SER A 75 -10.12 -18.53 12.12
C SER A 75 -11.16 -18.40 11.04
N SER A 76 -11.24 -17.20 10.48
CA SER A 76 -11.89 -16.87 9.20
C SER A 76 -10.82 -16.57 8.14
N ASN A 77 -11.22 -16.05 6.97
CA ASN A 77 -10.29 -15.49 5.98
C ASN A 77 -9.82 -14.06 6.31
N VAL A 78 -10.36 -13.44 7.37
CA VAL A 78 -10.08 -12.04 7.73
C VAL A 78 -9.22 -11.95 8.99
N ASN A 79 -9.52 -12.77 9.99
CA ASN A 79 -8.87 -12.77 11.29
C ASN A 79 -9.00 -14.14 11.98
N GLY A 80 -8.43 -14.26 13.18
CA GLY A 80 -8.62 -15.40 14.05
C GLY A 80 -8.75 -15.01 15.51
N GLU A 81 -8.97 -16.00 16.35
CA GLU A 81 -9.05 -15.85 17.80
C GLU A 81 -8.54 -17.10 18.52
N ILE A 82 -8.04 -16.89 19.74
CA ILE A 82 -7.60 -17.98 20.62
C ILE A 82 -8.57 -18.09 21.78
N LEU A 83 -9.02 -19.31 22.08
CA LEU A 83 -9.98 -19.59 23.13
C LEU A 83 -9.44 -20.60 24.14
N ASP A 84 -9.84 -20.39 25.38
CA ASP A 84 -9.61 -21.25 26.53
C ASP A 84 -10.97 -21.73 27.04
N MET A 85 -11.29 -23.02 26.82
CA MET A 85 -12.60 -23.59 27.17
C MET A 85 -13.79 -22.77 26.62
N GLY A 86 -13.66 -22.24 25.40
CA GLY A 86 -14.66 -21.40 24.74
C GLY A 86 -14.65 -19.92 25.16
N LYS A 87 -13.85 -19.51 26.15
CA LYS A 87 -13.65 -18.09 26.50
C LYS A 87 -12.55 -17.49 25.63
N LYS A 88 -12.84 -16.37 24.98
CA LYS A 88 -11.86 -15.66 24.15
C LYS A 88 -10.70 -15.11 24.98
N ARG A 89 -9.47 -15.34 24.52
CA ARG A 89 -8.21 -14.94 25.17
C ARG A 89 -7.29 -14.13 24.30
N ALA A 90 -7.41 -14.23 22.97
CA ALA A 90 -6.65 -13.38 22.06
C ALA A 90 -7.39 -13.13 20.75
N ASN A 91 -7.07 -11.99 20.12
CA ASN A 91 -7.37 -11.71 18.72
C ASN A 91 -6.12 -12.00 17.87
N ILE A 92 -6.28 -12.65 16.72
CA ILE A 92 -5.21 -12.84 15.74
C ILE A 92 -5.52 -11.97 14.52
N PHE A 93 -4.59 -11.11 14.15
CA PHE A 93 -4.69 -10.23 12.98
C PHE A 93 -3.77 -10.71 11.87
N TYR A 94 -4.33 -10.80 10.67
CA TYR A 94 -3.57 -11.19 9.49
C TYR A 94 -2.98 -9.97 8.78
N ARG A 95 -1.81 -10.19 8.17
CA ARG A 95 -1.25 -9.27 7.20
C ARG A 95 -2.12 -9.27 5.95
N GLN A 96 -2.19 -8.13 5.28
CA GLN A 96 -2.83 -8.04 3.96
C GLN A 96 -1.98 -8.74 2.88
N PRO A 97 -2.59 -9.53 1.99
CA PRO A 97 -4.02 -9.82 1.94
C PRO A 97 -4.44 -10.89 2.97
N THR A 98 -5.49 -10.61 3.74
CA THR A 98 -5.87 -11.41 4.93
C THR A 98 -6.20 -12.88 4.65
N HIS A 99 -6.66 -13.19 3.44
CA HIS A 99 -7.02 -14.56 3.04
C HIS A 99 -5.82 -15.53 3.03
N GLU A 100 -4.58 -15.03 2.99
CA GLU A 100 -3.39 -15.84 3.16
C GLU A 100 -3.16 -16.29 4.62
N ARG A 101 -3.90 -15.71 5.58
CA ARG A 101 -3.86 -16.02 7.02
C ARG A 101 -2.45 -16.03 7.64
N ARG A 102 -1.58 -15.15 7.12
CA ARG A 102 -0.23 -14.87 7.66
C ARG A 102 -0.37 -13.91 8.83
N VAL A 103 0.12 -14.29 10.00
CA VAL A 103 -0.06 -13.55 11.25
C VAL A 103 0.82 -12.31 11.28
N ARG A 104 0.21 -11.14 11.49
CA ARG A 104 0.90 -9.88 11.76
C ARG A 104 0.97 -9.57 13.24
N ALA A 105 -0.15 -9.76 13.94
CA ALA A 105 -0.23 -9.45 15.36
C ALA A 105 -1.16 -10.41 16.11
N VAL A 106 -0.89 -10.59 17.40
CA VAL A 106 -1.76 -11.32 18.34
C VAL A 106 -1.99 -10.44 19.57
N GLU A 107 -3.21 -9.97 19.77
CA GLU A 107 -3.59 -9.18 20.95
C GLU A 107 -4.11 -10.11 22.04
N TRP A 108 -3.42 -10.17 23.17
CA TRP A 108 -3.80 -10.94 24.34
C TRP A 108 -4.72 -10.15 25.26
N LEU A 109 -5.82 -10.80 25.65
CA LEU A 109 -6.91 -10.23 26.42
C LEU A 109 -6.84 -10.65 27.88
N ASP A 110 -7.23 -9.74 28.77
CA ASP A 110 -7.48 -10.08 30.17
C ASP A 110 -8.86 -10.74 30.37
N SER A 111 -9.23 -10.97 31.64
CA SER A 111 -10.50 -11.59 32.00
C SER A 111 -11.73 -10.77 31.62
N GLU A 112 -11.59 -9.45 31.44
CA GLU A 112 -12.63 -8.49 31.06
C GLU A 112 -12.68 -8.26 29.54
N GLY A 113 -11.78 -8.89 28.77
CA GLY A 113 -11.71 -8.74 27.32
C GLY A 113 -10.92 -7.51 26.86
N GLN A 114 -10.20 -6.84 27.76
CA GLN A 114 -9.33 -5.71 27.40
C GLN A 114 -7.97 -6.19 26.93
N VAL A 115 -7.35 -5.45 26.02
CA VAL A 115 -6.04 -5.80 25.46
C VAL A 115 -4.98 -5.42 26.49
N ARG A 116 -4.05 -6.34 26.77
CA ARG A 116 -2.92 -6.06 27.67
C ARG A 116 -1.60 -6.07 26.96
N VAL A 117 -1.47 -6.94 25.98
CA VAL A 117 -0.23 -7.16 25.25
C VAL A 117 -0.57 -7.46 23.80
N ALA A 118 0.18 -6.89 22.86
CA ALA A 118 0.14 -7.29 21.45
C ALA A 118 1.50 -7.82 21.02
N ASP A 119 1.55 -9.08 20.61
CA ASP A 119 2.72 -9.70 19.99
C ASP A 119 2.72 -9.37 18.50
N ILE A 120 3.81 -8.79 18.01
CA ILE A 120 4.01 -8.44 16.60
C ILE A 120 4.97 -9.44 15.98
N TYR A 121 4.54 -10.09 14.91
CA TYR A 121 5.33 -11.08 14.18
C TYR A 121 5.85 -10.50 12.88
N ASN A 122 7.09 -10.84 12.50
CA ASN A 122 7.67 -10.39 11.23
C ASN A 122 7.44 -11.40 10.09
N ARG A 123 7.88 -11.02 8.89
CA ARG A 123 7.87 -11.85 7.67
C ARG A 123 8.61 -13.18 7.77
N LYS A 124 9.44 -13.35 8.80
CA LYS A 124 10.21 -14.57 9.07
C LYS A 124 9.53 -15.48 10.10
N GLY A 125 8.37 -15.07 10.61
CA GLY A 125 7.55 -15.84 11.55
C GLY A 125 8.01 -15.77 13.01
N ARG A 126 8.97 -14.89 13.36
CA ARG A 126 9.42 -14.71 14.75
C ARG A 126 8.67 -13.58 15.44
N LEU A 127 8.67 -13.61 16.78
CA LEU A 127 8.25 -12.49 17.61
C LEU A 127 9.24 -11.34 17.41
N PHE A 128 8.81 -10.31 16.70
CA PHE A 128 9.61 -9.15 16.35
C PHE A 128 9.56 -8.09 17.43
N ALA A 129 8.34 -7.76 17.87
CA ALA A 129 8.10 -6.76 18.89
C ALA A 129 6.91 -7.16 19.77
N GLN A 130 6.81 -6.53 20.94
CA GLN A 130 5.67 -6.68 21.83
C GLN A 130 5.27 -5.33 22.41
N ILE A 131 3.99 -4.97 22.26
CA ILE A 131 3.40 -3.72 22.72
C ILE A 131 2.63 -3.99 24.01
N THR A 132 2.82 -3.17 25.03
CA THR A 132 2.08 -3.27 26.32
C THR A 132 1.07 -2.14 26.45
N TYR A 133 -0.15 -2.45 26.90
CA TYR A 133 -1.26 -1.50 27.02
C TYR A 133 -1.63 -1.21 28.48
N ASP A 134 -2.00 0.03 28.77
CA ASP A 134 -2.53 0.44 30.07
C ASP A 134 -4.01 0.04 30.28
N LYS A 135 -4.57 0.35 31.45
CA LYS A 135 -6.00 0.14 31.76
C LYS A 135 -6.96 0.95 30.88
N SER A 136 -6.46 1.96 30.19
CA SER A 136 -7.20 2.82 29.29
C SER A 136 -6.99 2.44 27.81
N GLN A 137 -6.45 1.26 27.53
CA GLN A 137 -6.20 0.73 26.18
C GLN A 137 -5.21 1.59 25.36
N ARG A 138 -4.32 2.33 26.02
CA ARG A 138 -3.25 3.10 25.35
C ARG A 138 -1.93 2.33 25.39
N PRO A 139 -1.16 2.32 24.29
CA PRO A 139 0.17 1.70 24.29
C PRO A 139 1.10 2.47 25.24
N THR A 140 1.87 1.73 26.03
CA THR A 140 2.81 2.29 27.02
C THR A 140 4.26 2.08 26.61
N HIS A 141 4.61 0.87 26.21
CA HIS A 141 5.96 0.54 25.74
C HIS A 141 5.91 -0.48 24.61
N THR A 142 6.87 -0.38 23.69
CA THR A 142 7.19 -1.45 22.73
C THR A 142 8.58 -2.00 23.02
N ARG A 143 8.68 -3.34 23.08
CA ARG A 143 9.95 -4.06 23.21
C ARG A 143 10.25 -4.78 21.92
N TYR A 144 11.47 -4.65 21.39
CA TYR A 144 11.91 -5.36 20.19
C TYR A 144 12.95 -6.41 20.57
N PHE A 145 12.80 -7.59 20.00
CA PHE A 145 13.60 -8.76 20.35
C PHE A 145 14.62 -9.06 19.28
N ASP A 146 15.82 -9.49 19.69
CA ASP A 146 16.80 -10.06 18.78
C ASP A 146 16.46 -11.52 18.41
N GLN A 147 17.37 -12.18 17.67
CA GLN A 147 17.22 -13.57 17.24
C GLN A 147 17.24 -14.59 18.40
N SER A 148 17.71 -14.19 19.59
CA SER A 148 17.73 -15.01 20.81
C SER A 148 16.53 -14.72 21.74
N ASN A 149 15.54 -13.94 21.27
CA ASN A 149 14.42 -13.43 22.06
C ASN A 149 14.83 -12.54 23.25
N VAL A 150 15.97 -11.87 23.16
CA VAL A 150 16.43 -10.88 24.14
C VAL A 150 15.99 -9.49 23.68
N VAL A 151 15.51 -8.66 24.63
CA VAL A 151 15.09 -7.29 24.33
C VAL A 151 16.30 -6.42 24.04
N VAL A 152 16.39 -5.88 22.83
CA VAL A 152 17.50 -5.00 22.39
C VAL A 152 17.08 -3.55 22.22
N ILE A 153 15.82 -3.29 21.87
CA ILE A 153 15.25 -1.93 21.81
C ILE A 153 14.00 -1.87 22.70
N MET A 154 13.87 -0.77 23.43
CA MET A 154 12.67 -0.44 24.19
C MET A 154 12.25 0.99 23.88
N GLU A 155 11.02 1.17 23.43
CA GLU A 155 10.40 2.48 23.22
C GLU A 155 9.37 2.73 24.32
N ASN A 156 9.42 3.91 24.93
CA ASN A 156 8.41 4.37 25.88
C ASN A 156 7.48 5.37 25.18
N HIS A 157 6.22 4.99 24.95
CA HIS A 157 5.22 5.82 24.26
C HIS A 157 4.64 6.94 25.13
N LEU A 158 5.00 7.01 26.42
CA LEU A 158 4.61 8.10 27.31
C LEU A 158 5.65 9.22 27.33
N THR A 159 6.93 8.90 27.13
CA THR A 159 8.04 9.87 27.17
C THR A 159 8.76 10.05 25.83
N ASP A 160 8.43 9.23 24.83
CA ASP A 160 9.12 9.11 23.54
C ASP A 160 10.61 8.73 23.63
N ASP A 161 11.07 8.32 24.82
CA ASP A 161 12.43 7.84 25.04
C ASP A 161 12.62 6.46 24.37
N ILE A 162 13.76 6.30 23.70
CA ILE A 162 14.16 5.02 23.08
C ILE A 162 15.46 4.56 23.74
N ILE A 163 15.47 3.32 24.23
CA ILE A 163 16.64 2.68 24.82
C ILE A 163 17.11 1.58 23.87
N LEU A 164 18.34 1.69 23.37
CA LEU A 164 19.03 0.65 22.60
C LEU A 164 20.11 0.01 23.48
N THR A 165 20.12 -1.32 23.56
CA THR A 165 21.21 -2.08 24.17
C THR A 165 22.06 -2.69 23.06
N LEU A 166 23.28 -2.16 22.90
CA LEU A 166 24.21 -2.55 21.84
C LEU A 166 25.57 -2.90 22.47
N GLU A 167 26.09 -4.09 22.21
CA GLU A 167 27.38 -4.57 22.74
C GLU A 167 27.53 -4.40 24.26
N GLY A 168 26.43 -4.60 25.01
CA GLY A 168 26.39 -4.44 26.47
C GLY A 168 26.32 -2.99 26.97
N LYS A 169 26.30 -2.00 26.08
CA LYS A 169 26.12 -0.58 26.41
C LYS A 169 24.67 -0.15 26.16
N ARG A 170 24.15 0.71 27.04
CA ARG A 170 22.82 1.31 26.89
C ARG A 170 22.95 2.70 26.30
N HIS A 171 22.32 2.91 25.15
CA HIS A 171 22.16 4.20 24.50
C HIS A 171 20.72 4.67 24.73
N ILE A 172 20.55 5.93 25.16
CA ILE A 172 19.24 6.52 25.46
C ILE A 172 19.05 7.71 24.52
N PHE A 173 17.96 7.70 23.78
CA PHE A 173 17.56 8.75 22.85
C PHE A 173 16.29 9.41 23.35
N LYS A 174 16.20 10.74 23.26
CA LYS A 174 15.04 11.52 23.72
C LYS A 174 13.92 11.64 22.71
N SER A 175 14.17 11.19 21.49
CA SER A 175 13.20 11.20 20.41
C SER A 175 13.53 10.13 19.38
N LYS A 176 12.51 9.78 18.57
CA LYS A 176 12.69 8.95 17.37
C LYS A 176 13.75 9.55 16.45
N GLN A 177 13.72 10.87 16.25
CA GLN A 177 14.67 11.59 15.40
C GLN A 177 16.13 11.33 15.81
N GLU A 178 16.47 11.46 17.10
CA GLU A 178 17.82 11.19 17.60
C GLU A 178 18.24 9.74 17.36
N PHE A 179 17.33 8.79 17.57
CA PHE A 179 17.57 7.37 17.32
C PHE A 179 17.86 7.08 15.84
N ILE A 180 17.08 7.65 14.92
CA ILE A 180 17.32 7.50 13.48
C ILE A 180 18.67 8.12 13.07
N ILE A 181 18.98 9.34 13.56
CA ILE A 181 20.26 10.01 13.29
C ILE A 181 21.43 9.13 13.75
N PHE A 182 21.37 8.60 14.97
CA PHE A 182 22.39 7.70 15.49
C PHE A 182 22.56 6.48 14.60
N TYR A 183 21.47 5.84 14.20
CA TYR A 183 21.50 4.68 13.31
C TYR A 183 22.15 5.00 11.96
N LEU A 184 21.76 6.08 11.29
CA LEU A 184 22.31 6.47 9.99
C LEU A 184 23.82 6.73 10.08
N GLN A 185 24.27 7.38 11.16
CA GLN A 185 25.69 7.62 11.44
C GLN A 185 26.45 6.34 11.77
N TYR A 186 25.86 5.46 12.60
CA TYR A 186 26.45 4.17 12.97
C TYR A 186 26.68 3.28 11.75
N ARG A 187 25.74 3.32 10.79
CA ARG A 187 25.85 2.61 9.51
C ARG A 187 26.82 3.22 8.51
N GLY A 188 27.28 4.44 8.76
CA GLY A 188 28.15 5.18 7.85
C GLY A 188 27.46 5.54 6.54
N TYR A 189 26.13 5.68 6.53
CA TYR A 189 25.40 6.04 5.33
C TYR A 189 25.74 7.45 4.87
N ASP A 190 25.77 7.64 3.55
CA ASP A 190 25.96 8.96 2.96
C ASP A 190 24.64 9.74 2.91
N THR A 191 24.54 10.73 3.79
CA THR A 191 23.36 11.59 3.97
C THR A 191 23.50 12.96 3.30
N ASP A 192 24.46 13.12 2.37
CA ASP A 192 24.62 14.35 1.58
C ASP A 192 23.45 14.61 0.63
N ARG A 193 22.66 13.58 0.34
CA ARG A 193 21.38 13.69 -0.36
C ARG A 193 20.38 12.71 0.26
N ILE A 194 19.21 13.23 0.62
CA ILE A 194 18.13 12.45 1.23
C ILE A 194 16.87 12.60 0.37
N ILE A 195 16.31 11.47 -0.01
CA ILE A 195 14.99 11.38 -0.65
C ILE A 195 14.01 10.90 0.41
N TYR A 196 12.95 11.65 0.68
CA TYR A 196 11.98 11.31 1.70
C TYR A 196 10.56 11.56 1.24
N ASN A 197 9.58 10.91 1.88
CA ASN A 197 8.19 10.94 1.44
C ASN A 197 7.21 11.54 2.46
N SER A 198 7.71 12.11 3.56
CA SER A 198 6.87 12.68 4.61
C SER A 198 7.55 13.84 5.33
N LEU A 199 6.75 14.81 5.76
CA LEU A 199 7.15 15.96 6.57
C LEU A 199 7.20 15.66 8.08
N SER A 200 7.21 14.37 8.44
CA SER A 200 7.30 13.86 9.80
C SER A 200 8.78 13.54 10.17
N THR A 201 9.08 12.36 10.71
CA THR A 201 10.41 11.99 11.19
C THR A 201 11.49 12.13 10.10
N PRO A 202 11.29 11.70 8.83
CA PRO A 202 12.28 11.85 7.78
C PRO A 202 12.71 13.30 7.56
N PHE A 203 11.75 14.22 7.55
CA PHE A 203 12.03 15.65 7.43
C PHE A 203 12.84 16.16 8.61
N PHE A 204 12.45 15.84 9.85
CA PHE A 204 13.21 16.28 11.03
C PHE A 204 14.64 15.70 11.07
N VAL A 205 14.83 14.47 10.60
CA VAL A 205 16.16 13.86 10.45
C VAL A 205 16.97 14.62 9.40
N ALA A 206 16.41 14.90 8.22
CA ALA A 206 17.08 15.67 7.18
C ALA A 206 17.43 17.09 7.65
N TYR A 207 16.53 17.73 8.40
CA TYR A 207 16.71 19.06 8.99
C TYR A 207 17.91 19.11 9.96
N SER A 208 18.10 18.07 10.77
CA SER A 208 19.17 18.03 11.78
C SER A 208 20.50 17.51 11.29
N LEU A 209 20.57 16.93 10.09
CA LEU A 209 21.81 16.45 9.49
C LEU A 209 22.41 17.54 8.61
N PRO A 210 23.53 18.18 9.00
CA PRO A 210 24.25 19.06 8.09
C PRO A 210 24.92 18.23 6.98
N PRO A 211 24.82 18.63 5.70
CA PRO A 211 25.53 17.94 4.63
C PRO A 211 27.04 18.15 4.75
N LYS A 212 27.84 17.14 4.38
CA LYS A 212 29.31 17.18 4.55
C LYS A 212 29.96 18.30 3.74
N ASN A 213 29.41 18.59 2.56
CA ASN A 213 29.92 19.60 1.64
C ASN A 213 29.26 20.98 1.81
N GLY A 214 28.49 21.19 2.88
CA GLY A 214 27.82 22.47 3.19
C GLY A 214 26.51 22.72 2.44
N CYS A 215 26.29 22.07 1.28
CA CYS A 215 25.01 22.07 0.56
C CYS A 215 24.57 20.65 0.14
N ALA A 216 23.25 20.46 0.03
CA ALA A 216 22.60 19.24 -0.44
C ALA A 216 21.39 19.57 -1.33
N GLU A 217 21.09 18.67 -2.26
CA GLU A 217 19.89 18.73 -3.13
C GLU A 217 18.97 17.55 -2.78
N ASP A 218 18.06 17.76 -1.84
CA ASP A 218 17.12 16.75 -1.37
C ASP A 218 15.83 16.77 -2.20
N VAL A 219 15.06 15.67 -2.11
CA VAL A 219 13.75 15.57 -2.77
C VAL A 219 12.71 15.08 -1.78
N LEU A 220 11.63 15.84 -1.64
CA LEU A 220 10.43 15.43 -0.93
C LEU A 220 9.41 14.91 -1.95
N PHE A 221 9.01 13.64 -1.83
CA PHE A 221 7.87 13.08 -2.54
C PHE A 221 6.61 13.24 -1.68
N TRP A 222 5.76 14.19 -2.03
CA TRP A 222 4.52 14.46 -1.30
C TRP A 222 3.40 13.53 -1.78
N GLN A 223 2.88 12.71 -0.86
CA GLN A 223 1.89 11.65 -1.13
C GLN A 223 0.57 11.85 -0.36
N GLU A 224 0.50 12.86 0.51
CA GLU A 224 -0.64 13.12 1.39
C GLU A 224 -1.60 14.14 0.76
N PRO A 225 -2.89 14.16 1.15
CA PRO A 225 -3.81 15.21 0.71
C PRO A 225 -3.38 16.58 1.27
N ILE A 226 -3.79 17.66 0.60
CA ILE A 226 -3.51 19.04 1.02
C ILE A 226 -4.79 19.72 1.52
N GLY A 227 -4.68 20.41 2.66
CA GLY A 227 -5.75 21.22 3.24
C GLY A 227 -5.96 22.53 2.47
N GLU A 228 -6.57 23.51 3.14
CA GLU A 228 -6.76 24.86 2.57
C GLU A 228 -5.50 25.72 2.60
N GLU A 229 -4.48 25.29 3.35
CA GLU A 229 -3.18 25.95 3.45
C GLU A 229 -2.06 24.90 3.37
N LEU A 230 -0.85 25.36 3.03
CA LEU A 230 0.33 24.50 3.07
C LEU A 230 0.69 24.13 4.51
N PRO A 231 1.11 22.88 4.78
CA PRO A 231 1.63 22.48 6.08
C PRO A 231 2.80 23.38 6.51
N GLY A 232 2.83 23.77 7.79
CA GLY A 232 3.90 24.62 8.32
C GLY A 232 5.31 24.04 8.08
N ASN A 233 5.46 22.71 8.18
CA ASN A 233 6.73 22.04 7.87
C ASN A 233 7.11 22.14 6.38
N MET A 234 6.15 22.21 5.46
CA MET A 234 6.41 22.38 4.03
C MET A 234 6.96 23.77 3.75
N VAL A 235 6.39 24.79 4.39
CA VAL A 235 6.89 26.17 4.34
C VAL A 235 8.29 26.26 4.97
N ALA A 236 8.57 25.49 6.02
CA ALA A 236 9.89 25.44 6.64
C ALA A 236 10.93 24.80 5.72
N VAL A 237 10.56 23.73 4.99
CA VAL A 237 11.41 23.07 3.98
C VAL A 237 11.90 24.07 2.92
N MET A 238 11.02 24.92 2.40
CA MET A 238 11.35 25.93 1.39
C MET A 238 12.32 27.01 1.88
N LYS A 239 12.49 27.16 3.20
CA LYS A 239 13.36 28.19 3.81
C LYS A 239 14.73 27.65 4.22
N LEU A 240 15.01 26.37 3.96
CA LEU A 240 16.30 25.76 4.27
C LEU A 240 17.42 26.36 3.41
N THR A 241 18.51 26.79 4.05
CA THR A 241 19.66 27.39 3.36
C THR A 241 20.70 26.37 2.92
N ASN A 242 20.83 25.27 3.65
CA ASN A 242 21.90 24.28 3.45
C ASN A 242 21.41 23.03 2.71
N ARG A 243 20.09 22.84 2.59
CA ARG A 243 19.47 21.71 1.88
C ARG A 243 18.40 22.28 0.96
N ASN A 244 18.71 22.36 -0.34
CA ASN A 244 17.75 22.77 -1.35
C ASN A 244 16.80 21.60 -1.61
N VAL A 245 15.49 21.82 -1.45
CA VAL A 245 14.50 20.74 -1.53
C VAL A 245 13.56 20.96 -2.69
N ARG A 246 13.50 19.99 -3.60
CA ARG A 246 12.47 19.91 -4.64
C ARG A 246 11.29 19.09 -4.12
N ILE A 247 10.07 19.56 -4.34
CA ILE A 247 8.85 18.88 -3.89
C ILE A 247 8.16 18.24 -5.09
N ALA A 248 8.28 16.92 -5.19
CA ALA A 248 7.60 16.09 -6.19
C ALA A 248 6.23 15.66 -5.66
N VAL A 249 5.14 16.17 -6.23
CA VAL A 249 3.78 15.86 -5.83
C VAL A 249 3.25 14.72 -6.70
N GLN A 250 2.89 13.60 -6.07
CA GLN A 250 2.56 12.35 -6.78
C GLN A 250 1.09 12.22 -7.18
N ASP A 251 0.22 13.06 -6.63
CA ASP A 251 -1.18 13.15 -7.00
C ASP A 251 -1.44 14.43 -7.82
N LYS A 252 -2.08 14.29 -8.98
CA LYS A 252 -2.32 15.40 -9.90
C LYS A 252 -3.29 16.43 -9.34
N GLN A 253 -4.37 15.98 -8.67
CA GLN A 253 -5.37 16.88 -8.09
C GLN A 253 -4.77 17.67 -6.92
N VAL A 254 -3.95 17.00 -6.10
CA VAL A 254 -3.21 17.66 -5.01
C VAL A 254 -2.23 18.68 -5.56
N TYR A 255 -1.50 18.35 -6.63
CA TYR A 255 -0.59 19.28 -7.29
C TYR A 255 -1.32 20.52 -7.81
N GLU A 256 -2.43 20.34 -8.53
CA GLU A 256 -3.24 21.44 -9.06
C GLU A 256 -3.79 22.32 -7.91
N LYS A 257 -4.23 21.70 -6.81
CA LYS A 257 -4.65 22.44 -5.61
C LYS A 257 -3.50 23.26 -5.03
N ILE A 258 -2.30 22.69 -4.88
CA ILE A 258 -1.11 23.42 -4.41
C ILE A 258 -0.79 24.61 -5.32
N GLN A 259 -0.83 24.43 -6.65
CA GLN A 259 -0.56 25.50 -7.61
C GLN A 259 -1.53 26.70 -7.51
N ASN A 260 -2.71 26.48 -6.95
CA ASN A 260 -3.70 27.53 -6.68
C ASN A 260 -3.52 28.20 -5.30
N LEU A 261 -2.85 27.52 -4.36
CA LEU A 261 -2.61 28.02 -2.99
C LEU A 261 -1.35 28.88 -2.88
N VAL A 262 -0.31 28.56 -3.67
CA VAL A 262 1.02 29.17 -3.53
C VAL A 262 1.22 30.42 -4.39
N ALA A 263 2.10 31.32 -3.93
CA ALA A 263 2.47 32.50 -4.71
C ALA A 263 3.24 32.11 -5.99
N PRO A 264 3.20 32.93 -7.07
CA PRO A 264 3.86 32.62 -8.34
C PRO A 264 5.35 32.23 -8.23
N GLU A 265 6.08 32.87 -7.32
CA GLU A 265 7.49 32.62 -7.02
C GLU A 265 7.73 31.25 -6.36
N GLU A 266 6.76 30.76 -5.57
CA GLU A 266 6.85 29.49 -4.85
C GLU A 266 6.50 28.29 -5.74
N LYS A 267 5.83 28.51 -6.88
CA LYS A 267 5.46 27.44 -7.82
C LYS A 267 6.64 26.62 -8.33
N SER A 268 7.83 27.23 -8.38
CA SER A 268 9.06 26.59 -8.84
C SER A 268 9.55 25.45 -7.94
N TYR A 269 9.12 25.40 -6.67
CA TYR A 269 9.47 24.31 -5.75
C TYR A 269 8.67 23.03 -6.00
N PHE A 270 7.51 23.13 -6.66
CA PHE A 270 6.55 22.05 -6.79
C PHE A 270 6.56 21.49 -8.20
N HIS A 271 6.71 20.17 -8.32
CA HIS A 271 6.72 19.46 -9.59
C HIS A 271 5.68 18.34 -9.55
N ASN A 272 4.84 18.26 -10.59
CA ASN A 272 3.98 17.10 -10.76
C ASN A 272 4.83 15.92 -11.24
N LEU A 273 4.84 14.83 -10.48
CA LEU A 273 5.58 13.63 -10.81
C LEU A 273 4.88 12.43 -10.18
N GLY A 274 4.10 11.69 -10.97
CA GLY A 274 3.47 10.47 -10.47
C GLY A 274 4.34 9.24 -10.68
N TYR A 275 3.76 8.08 -10.93
CA TYR A 275 4.46 6.80 -10.82
C TYR A 275 4.82 6.20 -12.18
N ILE A 276 5.91 5.44 -12.22
CA ILE A 276 6.27 4.61 -13.36
C ILE A 276 5.62 3.23 -13.15
N TYR A 277 4.57 2.96 -13.92
CA TYR A 277 3.88 1.67 -13.90
C TYR A 277 4.52 0.70 -14.89
N ALA A 278 4.80 -0.53 -14.46
CA ALA A 278 5.28 -1.59 -15.33
C ALA A 278 4.12 -2.50 -15.73
N TYR A 279 3.71 -2.37 -16.99
CA TYR A 279 2.63 -3.14 -17.59
C TYR A 279 3.08 -4.55 -17.93
N GLN A 280 2.23 -5.54 -17.62
CA GLN A 280 2.49 -6.95 -17.88
C GLN A 280 2.29 -7.33 -19.35
N ARG A 281 1.38 -6.63 -20.03
CA ARG A 281 1.03 -6.90 -21.44
C ARG A 281 0.40 -5.69 -22.13
N LEU A 282 0.24 -5.79 -23.44
CA LEU A 282 -0.57 -4.87 -24.23
C LEU A 282 -2.05 -5.30 -24.22
N ASN A 283 -2.93 -4.36 -24.51
CA ASN A 283 -4.35 -4.62 -24.72
C ASN A 283 -4.55 -5.15 -26.15
N ASN A 284 -5.18 -6.31 -26.30
CA ASN A 284 -5.37 -6.95 -27.60
C ASN A 284 -6.77 -6.70 -28.19
N MET A 285 -7.60 -5.89 -27.51
CA MET A 285 -8.99 -5.62 -27.87
C MET A 285 -9.85 -6.88 -27.96
N ASN A 286 -9.53 -7.92 -27.19
CA ASN A 286 -10.37 -9.10 -27.04
C ASN A 286 -11.73 -8.67 -26.47
N PRO A 287 -12.86 -9.11 -27.05
CA PRO A 287 -14.19 -8.78 -26.55
C PRO A 287 -14.54 -9.66 -25.33
N GLU A 288 -13.69 -9.59 -24.31
CA GLU A 288 -13.70 -10.43 -23.13
C GLU A 288 -13.59 -9.51 -21.91
N ALA A 289 -14.64 -9.51 -21.08
CA ALA A 289 -14.77 -8.67 -19.90
C ALA A 289 -14.62 -9.50 -18.62
N LEU A 290 -13.87 -8.99 -17.65
CA LEU A 290 -13.72 -9.58 -16.33
C LEU A 290 -14.45 -8.75 -15.27
N ILE A 291 -15.20 -9.44 -14.42
CA ILE A 291 -15.80 -8.92 -13.19
C ILE A 291 -15.40 -9.84 -12.04
N LEU A 292 -14.88 -9.27 -10.97
CA LEU A 292 -14.58 -9.99 -9.73
C LEU A 292 -15.48 -9.48 -8.62
N THR A 293 -16.12 -10.39 -7.88
CA THR A 293 -17.04 -10.04 -6.79
C THR A 293 -16.92 -10.98 -5.59
N ASN A 294 -17.26 -10.46 -4.41
CA ASN A 294 -17.48 -11.22 -3.17
C ASN A 294 -18.96 -11.20 -2.74
N SER A 295 -19.85 -10.61 -3.54
CA SER A 295 -21.30 -10.58 -3.32
C SER A 295 -22.05 -11.11 -4.55
N ASP A 296 -23.37 -11.15 -4.47
CA ASP A 296 -24.24 -11.46 -5.60
C ASP A 296 -24.81 -10.22 -6.28
N GLN A 297 -24.41 -9.02 -5.84
CA GLN A 297 -24.94 -7.76 -6.35
C GLN A 297 -23.94 -7.11 -7.33
N LEU A 298 -24.30 -7.17 -8.61
CA LEU A 298 -23.59 -6.49 -9.69
C LEU A 298 -24.49 -5.43 -10.32
N GLU A 299 -24.01 -4.19 -10.32
CA GLU A 299 -24.77 -3.04 -10.82
C GLU A 299 -24.98 -3.15 -12.35
N GLN A 300 -26.23 -3.04 -12.80
CA GLN A 300 -26.64 -3.07 -14.23
C GLN A 300 -26.18 -4.29 -15.05
N ILE A 301 -25.79 -5.41 -14.44
CA ILE A 301 -25.21 -6.56 -15.16
C ILE A 301 -26.12 -7.12 -16.25
N GLU A 302 -27.43 -7.27 -15.97
CA GLU A 302 -28.37 -7.86 -16.94
C GLU A 302 -28.52 -6.99 -18.20
N GLU A 303 -28.47 -5.67 -18.04
CA GLU A 303 -28.54 -4.74 -19.15
C GLU A 303 -27.26 -4.75 -19.98
N LEU A 304 -26.10 -4.81 -19.33
CA LEU A 304 -24.79 -4.91 -19.99
C LEU A 304 -24.68 -6.19 -20.82
N VAL A 305 -24.98 -7.36 -20.25
CA VAL A 305 -24.88 -8.64 -20.98
C VAL A 305 -25.86 -8.73 -22.14
N THR A 306 -27.03 -8.09 -22.02
CA THR A 306 -28.05 -8.06 -23.07
C THR A 306 -27.68 -7.10 -24.21
N LYS A 307 -27.16 -5.91 -23.90
CA LYS A 307 -26.79 -4.89 -24.89
C LYS A 307 -25.42 -5.13 -25.55
N LEU A 308 -24.59 -6.00 -24.98
CA LEU A 308 -23.27 -6.37 -25.48
C LEU A 308 -23.19 -7.87 -25.80
N PRO A 309 -23.99 -8.40 -26.75
CA PRO A 309 -24.01 -9.83 -27.05
C PRO A 309 -22.69 -10.35 -27.64
N ASN A 310 -21.87 -9.45 -28.20
CA ASN A 310 -20.57 -9.78 -28.79
C ASN A 310 -19.42 -9.80 -27.77
N VAL A 311 -19.66 -9.34 -26.53
CA VAL A 311 -18.69 -9.36 -25.44
C VAL A 311 -18.99 -10.54 -24.55
N HIS A 312 -17.97 -11.34 -24.26
CA HIS A 312 -18.07 -12.47 -23.33
C HIS A 312 -17.70 -12.00 -21.92
N PHE A 313 -18.57 -12.27 -20.95
CA PHE A 313 -18.43 -11.82 -19.56
C PHE A 313 -17.97 -12.96 -18.66
N HIS A 314 -16.79 -12.80 -18.09
CA HIS A 314 -16.23 -13.69 -17.07
C HIS A 314 -16.49 -13.12 -15.68
N ILE A 315 -17.36 -13.77 -14.91
CA ILE A 315 -17.72 -13.33 -13.56
C ILE A 315 -17.13 -14.33 -12.55
N GLY A 316 -16.15 -13.89 -11.78
CA GLY A 316 -15.49 -14.71 -10.76
C GLY A 316 -15.85 -14.29 -9.34
N ALA A 317 -16.14 -15.27 -8.48
CA ALA A 317 -16.34 -15.04 -7.05
C ALA A 317 -15.42 -15.92 -6.21
N ILE A 318 -14.79 -15.33 -5.18
CA ILE A 318 -13.92 -16.08 -4.24
C ILE A 318 -14.77 -16.97 -3.32
N THR A 319 -16.03 -16.58 -3.12
CA THR A 319 -17.03 -17.28 -2.31
C THR A 319 -17.94 -18.15 -3.17
N GLU A 320 -18.86 -18.85 -2.52
CA GLU A 320 -20.00 -19.46 -3.19
C GLU A 320 -20.88 -18.37 -3.82
N MET A 321 -21.50 -18.68 -4.95
CA MET A 321 -22.39 -17.76 -5.67
C MET A 321 -23.84 -18.02 -5.30
N SER A 322 -24.64 -16.96 -5.15
CA SER A 322 -26.07 -17.09 -4.88
C SER A 322 -26.85 -17.58 -6.12
N SER A 323 -28.10 -18.01 -5.91
CA SER A 323 -28.98 -18.41 -7.00
C SER A 323 -29.24 -17.28 -8.02
N TYR A 324 -29.19 -16.02 -7.58
CA TYR A 324 -29.34 -14.87 -8.47
C TYR A 324 -28.18 -14.78 -9.46
N LEU A 325 -26.94 -14.80 -8.96
CA LEU A 325 -25.75 -14.73 -9.80
C LEU A 325 -25.62 -15.96 -10.70
N MET A 326 -25.92 -17.16 -10.17
CA MET A 326 -26.01 -18.40 -10.96
C MET A 326 -27.05 -18.30 -12.09
N GLY A 327 -28.12 -17.54 -11.88
CA GLY A 327 -29.17 -17.28 -12.87
C GLY A 327 -28.69 -16.53 -14.11
N LEU A 328 -27.52 -15.86 -14.07
CA LEU A 328 -26.91 -15.22 -15.24
C LEU A 328 -26.39 -16.21 -16.27
N ASN A 329 -26.21 -17.50 -15.91
CA ASN A 329 -25.81 -18.55 -16.86
C ASN A 329 -26.85 -18.81 -17.97
N ARG A 330 -28.03 -18.17 -17.88
CA ARG A 330 -29.03 -18.14 -18.98
C ARG A 330 -28.54 -17.38 -20.21
N PHE A 331 -27.60 -16.46 -20.05
CA PHE A 331 -27.02 -15.68 -21.15
C PHE A 331 -25.83 -16.44 -21.74
N ALA A 332 -25.83 -16.64 -23.06
CA ALA A 332 -24.81 -17.44 -23.75
C ALA A 332 -23.41 -16.79 -23.72
N ASN A 333 -23.35 -15.47 -23.55
CA ASN A 333 -22.13 -14.68 -23.46
C ASN A 333 -21.64 -14.48 -22.02
N VAL A 334 -22.02 -15.37 -21.08
CA VAL A 334 -21.60 -15.30 -19.67
C VAL A 334 -20.93 -16.61 -19.25
N SER A 335 -19.86 -16.50 -18.46
CA SER A 335 -19.22 -17.62 -17.76
C SER A 335 -19.02 -17.28 -16.29
N LEU A 336 -19.53 -18.15 -15.42
CA LEU A 336 -19.50 -17.97 -13.97
C LEU A 336 -18.44 -18.88 -13.34
N TYR A 337 -17.65 -18.34 -12.42
CA TYR A 337 -16.59 -19.05 -11.70
C TYR A 337 -16.80 -18.95 -10.19
N PRO A 338 -17.67 -19.81 -9.59
CA PRO A 338 -17.83 -19.87 -8.14
C PRO A 338 -16.58 -20.46 -7.47
N ASN A 339 -16.22 -19.97 -6.28
CA ASN A 339 -15.01 -20.37 -5.55
C ASN A 339 -13.74 -20.34 -6.44
N ILE A 340 -13.57 -19.26 -7.20
CA ILE A 340 -12.51 -19.12 -8.19
C ILE A 340 -11.13 -19.26 -7.53
N ARG A 341 -10.27 -20.08 -8.12
CA ARG A 341 -8.90 -20.29 -7.65
C ARG A 341 -7.97 -19.17 -8.13
N PRO A 342 -6.94 -18.78 -7.37
CA PRO A 342 -5.99 -17.72 -7.78
C PRO A 342 -5.36 -17.92 -9.16
N ALA A 343 -5.02 -19.17 -9.53
CA ALA A 343 -4.49 -19.48 -10.86
C ALA A 343 -5.49 -19.12 -11.97
N ARG A 344 -6.78 -19.39 -11.76
CA ARG A 344 -7.82 -19.05 -12.74
C ARG A 344 -8.07 -17.54 -12.80
N VAL A 345 -7.94 -16.83 -11.69
CA VAL A 345 -7.99 -15.36 -11.67
C VAL A 345 -6.86 -14.77 -12.53
N ALA A 346 -5.63 -15.27 -12.37
CA ALA A 346 -4.49 -14.84 -13.17
C ALA A 346 -4.71 -15.09 -14.67
N GLU A 347 -5.19 -16.28 -15.05
CA GLU A 347 -5.55 -16.60 -16.43
C GLU A 347 -6.59 -15.62 -17.02
N LEU A 348 -7.58 -15.19 -16.22
CA LEU A 348 -8.59 -14.24 -16.68
C LEU A 348 -8.03 -12.83 -16.87
N PHE A 349 -7.11 -12.37 -16.01
CA PHE A 349 -6.42 -11.10 -16.20
C PHE A 349 -5.51 -11.08 -17.45
N GLU A 350 -4.95 -12.23 -17.83
CA GLU A 350 -4.19 -12.39 -19.07
C GLU A 350 -5.10 -12.42 -20.31
N LYS A 351 -6.29 -13.03 -20.20
CA LYS A 351 -7.23 -13.21 -21.30
C LYS A 351 -8.06 -11.96 -21.62
N CYS A 352 -8.66 -11.35 -20.61
CA CYS A 352 -9.69 -10.31 -20.78
C CYS A 352 -9.06 -8.94 -21.06
N ASP A 353 -9.63 -8.12 -21.93
CA ASP A 353 -9.13 -6.77 -22.20
C ASP A 353 -9.98 -5.65 -21.60
N LEU A 354 -11.12 -6.00 -21.00
CA LEU A 354 -12.01 -5.10 -20.29
C LEU A 354 -12.14 -5.56 -18.82
N TYR A 355 -12.05 -4.64 -17.87
CA TYR A 355 -12.40 -4.87 -16.47
C TYR A 355 -13.58 -3.98 -16.11
N LEU A 356 -14.66 -4.59 -15.63
CA LEU A 356 -15.87 -3.86 -15.24
C LEU A 356 -15.97 -3.84 -13.72
N ASP A 357 -15.70 -2.67 -13.15
CA ASP A 357 -15.81 -2.42 -11.72
C ASP A 357 -17.26 -2.10 -11.34
N ILE A 358 -18.10 -3.14 -11.37
CA ILE A 358 -19.54 -3.08 -11.14
C ILE A 358 -19.99 -3.90 -9.92
N ASN A 359 -19.02 -4.36 -9.13
CA ASN A 359 -19.27 -5.01 -7.85
C ASN A 359 -19.76 -3.95 -6.84
N ILE A 360 -20.82 -4.24 -6.09
CA ILE A 360 -21.34 -3.28 -5.09
C ILE A 360 -20.57 -3.32 -3.77
N SER A 361 -20.02 -4.48 -3.42
CA SER A 361 -19.26 -4.70 -2.20
C SER A 361 -17.77 -4.42 -2.39
N ASP A 362 -17.01 -4.38 -1.28
CA ASP A 362 -15.58 -4.06 -1.28
C ASP A 362 -14.78 -4.76 -2.39
N GLU A 363 -13.84 -4.01 -2.98
CA GLU A 363 -12.88 -4.52 -3.96
C GLU A 363 -12.15 -5.75 -3.42
N ILE A 364 -12.03 -6.78 -4.27
CA ILE A 364 -11.27 -7.97 -3.97
C ILE A 364 -10.01 -8.05 -4.81
N LEU A 365 -8.95 -8.60 -4.22
CA LEU A 365 -7.68 -8.92 -4.89
C LEU A 365 -6.98 -7.72 -5.54
N ASN A 366 -7.25 -6.48 -5.12
CA ASN A 366 -6.77 -5.27 -5.79
C ASN A 366 -7.01 -5.34 -7.30
N ALA A 367 -8.21 -5.77 -7.70
CA ALA A 367 -8.55 -6.08 -9.07
C ALA A 367 -8.45 -4.88 -10.02
N CYS A 368 -8.81 -3.66 -9.59
CA CYS A 368 -8.68 -2.44 -10.39
C CYS A 368 -7.20 -2.15 -10.68
N ARG A 369 -6.33 -2.27 -9.68
CA ARG A 369 -4.89 -2.14 -9.88
C ARG A 369 -4.34 -3.23 -10.80
N THR A 370 -4.74 -4.48 -10.58
CA THR A 370 -4.27 -5.61 -11.38
C THR A 370 -4.73 -5.48 -12.84
N ALA A 371 -5.96 -5.03 -13.08
CA ALA A 371 -6.48 -4.70 -14.40
C ALA A 371 -5.66 -3.57 -15.06
N PHE A 372 -5.35 -2.52 -14.31
CA PHE A 372 -4.54 -1.40 -14.78
C PHE A 372 -3.13 -1.88 -15.18
N GLU A 373 -2.46 -2.67 -14.34
CA GLU A 373 -1.14 -3.24 -14.64
C GLU A 373 -1.17 -4.28 -15.79
N ASN A 374 -2.32 -4.86 -16.11
CA ASN A 374 -2.56 -5.69 -17.30
C ASN A 374 -3.03 -4.89 -18.53
N ASN A 375 -3.05 -3.56 -18.44
CA ASN A 375 -3.46 -2.64 -19.51
C ASN A 375 -4.89 -2.92 -20.02
N MET A 376 -5.76 -3.39 -19.14
CA MET A 376 -7.20 -3.56 -19.41
C MET A 376 -7.89 -2.20 -19.35
N LEU A 377 -8.94 -2.02 -20.15
CA LEU A 377 -9.81 -0.84 -20.04
C LEU A 377 -10.73 -1.02 -18.84
N ILE A 378 -10.62 -0.12 -17.86
CA ILE A 378 -11.41 -0.12 -16.63
C ILE A 378 -12.58 0.83 -16.80
N LEU A 379 -13.79 0.31 -16.53
CA LEU A 379 -15.05 1.05 -16.57
C LEU A 379 -15.86 0.67 -15.32
N GLY A 380 -16.60 1.61 -14.76
CA GLY A 380 -17.42 1.36 -13.57
C GLY A 380 -18.58 2.34 -13.45
N PHE A 381 -19.41 2.15 -12.43
CA PHE A 381 -20.45 3.10 -12.09
C PHE A 381 -20.05 3.98 -10.91
N THR A 382 -20.70 5.13 -10.75
CA THR A 382 -20.47 6.03 -9.60
C THR A 382 -20.65 5.32 -8.27
N ASN A 383 -21.58 4.34 -8.20
CA ASN A 383 -21.87 3.58 -6.99
C ASN A 383 -20.90 2.41 -6.73
N THR A 384 -20.11 2.02 -7.72
CA THR A 384 -19.27 0.81 -7.69
C THR A 384 -17.80 1.07 -7.95
N CYS A 385 -17.41 2.28 -8.36
CA CYS A 385 -16.02 2.64 -8.63
C CYS A 385 -15.21 2.59 -7.33
N HIS A 386 -14.36 1.57 -7.21
CA HIS A 386 -13.49 1.39 -6.05
C HIS A 386 -12.20 2.22 -6.16
N SER A 387 -11.76 2.55 -7.37
CA SER A 387 -10.50 3.25 -7.60
C SER A 387 -10.59 4.35 -8.66
N HIS A 388 -10.77 5.59 -8.19
CA HIS A 388 -10.65 6.81 -9.00
C HIS A 388 -9.22 7.07 -9.49
N ARG A 389 -8.22 6.44 -8.87
CA ARG A 389 -6.82 6.56 -9.31
C ARG A 389 -6.57 5.81 -10.61
N PHE A 390 -7.20 4.65 -10.80
CA PHE A 390 -6.97 3.82 -11.99
C PHE A 390 -8.10 3.89 -13.01
N THR A 391 -9.15 4.67 -12.75
CA THR A 391 -10.31 4.82 -13.63
C THR A 391 -10.44 6.30 -13.99
N ALA A 392 -10.44 6.62 -15.29
CA ALA A 392 -10.65 8.00 -15.72
C ALA A 392 -12.09 8.43 -15.42
N ASP A 393 -12.31 9.69 -15.04
CA ASP A 393 -13.66 10.20 -14.74
C ASP A 393 -14.63 10.03 -15.92
N SER A 394 -14.13 10.12 -17.16
CA SER A 394 -14.93 9.86 -18.38
C SER A 394 -15.34 8.39 -18.57
N HIS A 395 -14.84 7.48 -17.74
CA HIS A 395 -15.13 6.03 -17.76
C HIS A 395 -16.00 5.61 -16.57
N ILE A 396 -16.42 6.56 -15.74
CA ILE A 396 -17.32 6.37 -14.61
C ILE A 396 -18.69 6.90 -14.99
N TYR A 397 -19.71 6.05 -14.90
CA TYR A 397 -21.06 6.38 -15.34
C TYR A 397 -22.03 6.38 -14.16
N PRO A 398 -23.03 7.29 -14.12
CA PRO A 398 -24.20 7.08 -13.28
C PRO A 398 -24.88 5.76 -13.64
N ALA A 399 -25.47 5.05 -12.67
CA ALA A 399 -26.13 3.77 -12.92
C ALA A 399 -27.26 3.88 -13.96
N GLU A 400 -27.92 5.04 -14.02
CA GLU A 400 -28.98 5.35 -14.99
C GLU A 400 -28.44 5.52 -16.43
N ASN A 401 -27.13 5.73 -16.60
CA ASN A 401 -26.47 5.93 -17.89
C ASN A 401 -25.61 4.73 -18.32
N VAL A 402 -26.13 3.51 -18.12
CA VAL A 402 -25.53 2.28 -18.65
C VAL A 402 -25.33 2.29 -20.16
N SER A 403 -26.21 2.97 -20.92
CA SER A 403 -26.07 3.12 -22.37
C SER A 403 -24.76 3.81 -22.76
N GLY A 404 -24.31 4.82 -22.01
CA GLY A 404 -23.03 5.48 -22.25
C GLY A 404 -21.83 4.54 -22.08
N MET A 405 -21.87 3.64 -21.08
CA MET A 405 -20.85 2.61 -20.90
C MET A 405 -20.86 1.61 -22.06
N VAL A 406 -22.04 1.16 -22.48
CA VAL A 406 -22.21 0.26 -23.63
C VAL A 406 -21.62 0.86 -24.91
N GLU A 407 -21.95 2.12 -25.20
CA GLU A 407 -21.43 2.83 -26.37
C GLU A 407 -19.90 2.95 -26.32
N LYS A 408 -19.34 3.25 -25.14
CA LYS A 408 -17.88 3.34 -24.98
C LYS A 408 -17.20 1.99 -25.22
N ILE A 409 -17.75 0.90 -24.69
CA ILE A 409 -17.23 -0.47 -24.91
C ILE A 409 -17.28 -0.83 -26.38
N GLN A 410 -18.42 -0.62 -27.04
CA GLN A 410 -18.59 -0.91 -28.47
C GLN A 410 -17.62 -0.10 -29.32
N SER A 411 -17.48 1.20 -29.06
CA SER A 411 -16.56 2.07 -29.78
C SER A 411 -15.10 1.65 -29.60
N ALA A 412 -14.69 1.37 -28.35
CA ALA A 412 -13.33 0.95 -28.02
C ALA A 412 -12.96 -0.39 -28.67
N LEU A 413 -13.88 -1.36 -28.71
CA LEU A 413 -13.65 -2.65 -29.37
C LEU A 413 -13.69 -2.55 -30.90
N ALA A 414 -14.45 -1.60 -31.46
CA ALA A 414 -14.54 -1.40 -32.91
C ALA A 414 -13.35 -0.65 -33.50
N HIS A 415 -12.76 0.29 -32.76
CA HIS A 415 -11.71 1.18 -33.25
C HIS A 415 -10.48 1.19 -32.34
N SER A 416 -9.32 0.77 -32.88
CA SER A 416 -8.07 0.75 -32.11
C SER A 416 -7.63 2.13 -31.60
N SER A 417 -7.96 3.20 -32.32
CA SER A 417 -7.72 4.58 -31.86
C SER A 417 -8.50 4.90 -30.58
N GLU A 418 -9.77 4.50 -30.51
CA GLU A 418 -10.65 4.74 -29.35
C GLU A 418 -10.20 3.96 -28.12
N MET A 419 -9.75 2.71 -28.30
CA MET A 419 -9.14 1.94 -27.22
C MET A 419 -7.86 2.61 -26.71
N LYS A 420 -6.96 3.02 -27.62
CA LYS A 420 -5.71 3.70 -27.25
C LYS A 420 -5.97 5.01 -26.51
N GLU A 421 -6.93 5.81 -26.96
CA GLU A 421 -7.32 7.05 -26.30
C GLU A 421 -7.90 6.78 -24.91
N ALA A 422 -8.79 5.78 -24.78
CA ALA A 422 -9.36 5.39 -23.50
C ALA A 422 -8.26 4.97 -22.51
N LEU A 423 -7.35 4.08 -22.92
CA LEU A 423 -6.22 3.68 -22.08
C LEU A 423 -5.30 4.86 -21.74
N SER A 424 -5.11 5.80 -22.66
CA SER A 424 -4.32 7.02 -22.40
C SER A 424 -4.96 7.89 -21.31
N LYS A 425 -6.28 8.10 -21.36
CA LYS A 425 -7.02 8.85 -20.34
C LYS A 425 -6.93 8.18 -18.97
N GLN A 426 -6.99 6.85 -18.94
CA GLN A 426 -6.81 6.06 -17.72
C GLN A 426 -5.41 6.24 -17.12
N LYS A 427 -4.37 6.25 -17.97
CA LYS A 427 -2.98 6.47 -17.55
C LYS A 427 -2.74 7.88 -17.05
N GLU A 428 -3.41 8.87 -17.64
CA GLU A 428 -3.39 10.25 -17.17
C GLU A 428 -4.06 10.37 -15.79
N ALA A 429 -5.22 9.74 -15.59
CA ALA A 429 -5.91 9.69 -14.29
C ALA A 429 -5.03 9.07 -13.19
N ALA A 430 -4.24 8.04 -13.54
CA ALA A 430 -3.27 7.41 -12.64
C ALA A 430 -2.00 8.23 -12.41
N ASN A 431 -1.93 9.44 -12.97
CA ASN A 431 -0.78 10.34 -12.97
C ASN A 431 0.49 9.58 -13.42
N GLN A 432 0.42 8.80 -14.51
CA GLN A 432 1.59 8.07 -14.98
C GLN A 432 2.70 9.02 -15.39
N SER A 433 3.93 8.72 -14.95
CA SER A 433 5.13 9.41 -15.38
C SER A 433 6.09 8.48 -16.11
N ASP A 434 7.04 9.07 -16.83
CA ASP A 434 8.10 8.37 -17.54
C ASP A 434 9.49 8.54 -16.90
N LEU A 435 10.47 7.85 -17.48
CA LEU A 435 11.86 7.87 -17.02
C LEU A 435 12.50 9.27 -17.11
N GLY A 436 12.21 10.02 -18.18
CA GLY A 436 12.80 11.34 -18.41
C GLY A 436 12.32 12.36 -17.40
N GLN A 437 11.04 12.28 -17.01
CA GLN A 437 10.48 13.11 -15.95
C GLN A 437 11.17 12.86 -14.60
N TYR A 438 11.38 11.59 -14.23
CA TYR A 438 12.11 11.25 -13.01
C TYR A 438 13.56 11.76 -13.03
N GLN A 439 14.27 11.58 -14.14
CA GLN A 439 15.66 12.04 -14.32
C GLN A 439 15.83 13.56 -14.29
N THR A 440 14.75 14.32 -14.46
CA THR A 440 14.79 15.79 -14.37
C THR A 440 14.69 16.25 -12.92
N ILE A 441 13.98 15.49 -12.08
CA ILE A 441 13.74 15.82 -10.68
C ILE A 441 14.83 15.27 -9.77
N LEU A 442 15.22 14.01 -9.99
CA LEU A 442 16.39 13.38 -9.38
C LEU A 442 17.67 14.00 -9.94
#